data_AF-M3ABU3-F1
#
_entry.id   AF-M3ABU3-F1
#
_cell.length_a   1.000
_cell.length_b   1.000
_cell.length_c   1.000
_cell.angle_alpha   90.00
_cell.angle_beta   90.00
_cell.angle_gamma   90.00
#
_symmetry.space_group_name_H-M   'P 1'
#
loop_
_entity.id
_entity.type
_entity.pdbx_description
1 polymer ?
#
loop_
_entity_poly.entity_id
_entity_poly.type
_entity_poly.pdbx_seq_one_letter_code
_entity_poly.pdbx_strand_id
1 'polypeptide(L)'
;MIAATAMPVLGEGAFLAWLDRAAPGERIAYHEGHLGCDRAFRISHLPEPVRAEINRVAVCAMDLAGQGRVVLAQRRVGEDRVAYLAIKATPPKAKGGRA
;
A
#
# COMPACT_ATOMS: atom_id res chain seq x y z
N MET A 1 7.69 -3.00 27.49
CA MET A 1 7.75 -2.28 26.21
C MET A 1 7.93 -3.30 25.11
N ILE A 2 6.86 -3.69 24.43
CA ILE A 2 6.95 -4.69 23.36
C ILE A 2 7.42 -3.91 22.12
N ALA A 3 8.63 -4.19 21.65
CA ALA A 3 9.10 -3.64 20.40
C ALA A 3 8.10 -4.08 19.31
N ALA A 4 7.41 -3.11 18.70
CA ALA A 4 6.61 -3.37 17.52
C ALA A 4 7.57 -3.93 16.47
N THR A 5 7.50 -5.24 16.25
CA THR A 5 8.24 -5.89 15.18
C THR A 5 7.59 -5.42 13.90
N ALA A 6 8.10 -4.33 13.32
CA ALA A 6 7.68 -3.89 12.01
C ALA A 6 8.02 -5.02 11.05
N MET A 7 6.99 -5.70 10.56
CA MET A 7 7.12 -6.59 9.41
C MET A 7 7.74 -5.80 8.26
N PRO A 8 8.53 -6.43 7.39
CA PRO A 8 9.17 -5.73 6.29
C PRO A 8 8.11 -5.00 5.47
N VAL A 9 8.21 -3.67 5.46
CA VAL A 9 7.40 -2.78 4.63
C VAL A 9 7.74 -3.09 3.17
N LEU A 10 6.72 -3.22 2.33
CA LEU A 10 6.98 -3.32 0.90
C LEU A 10 7.50 -1.96 0.43
N GLY A 11 8.75 -1.94 -0.01
CA GLY A 11 9.33 -0.70 -0.52
C GLY A 11 8.60 -0.21 -1.78
N GLU A 12 8.66 1.09 -2.04
CA GLU A 12 8.01 1.74 -3.18
C GLU A 12 8.41 1.08 -4.52
N GLY A 13 9.70 0.79 -4.71
CA GLY A 13 10.18 0.13 -5.92
C GLY A 13 9.61 -1.29 -6.10
N ALA A 14 9.48 -2.05 -5.01
CA ALA A 14 8.87 -3.39 -5.06
C ALA A 14 7.35 -3.31 -5.30
N PHE A 15 6.70 -2.27 -4.80
CA PHE A 15 5.29 -2.00 -5.05
C PHE A 15 5.01 -1.65 -6.50
N LEU A 16 5.83 -0.79 -7.11
CA LEU A 16 5.75 -0.46 -8.53
C LEU A 16 6.04 -1.68 -9.41
N ALA A 17 7.06 -2.47 -9.07
CA ALA A 17 7.36 -3.70 -9.80
C ALA A 17 6.22 -4.73 -9.71
N TRP A 18 5.53 -4.81 -8.56
CA TRP A 18 4.30 -5.59 -8.44
C TRP A 18 3.20 -5.03 -9.35
N LEU A 19 2.99 -3.71 -9.37
CA LEU A 19 1.96 -3.09 -10.18
C LEU A 19 2.11 -3.45 -11.66
N ASP A 20 3.33 -3.50 -12.19
CA ASP A 20 3.59 -3.78 -13.61
C ASP A 20 3.27 -5.23 -14.01
N ARG A 21 3.45 -6.18 -13.08
CA ARG A 21 3.23 -7.61 -13.34
C ARG A 21 1.88 -8.16 -12.88
N ALA A 22 1.19 -7.45 -11.97
CA ALA A 22 -0.03 -7.94 -11.33
C ALA A 22 -1.21 -8.03 -12.31
N ALA A 23 -1.98 -9.12 -12.22
CA ALA A 23 -3.23 -9.26 -12.94
C ALA A 23 -4.34 -8.41 -12.29
N PRO A 24 -5.35 -7.94 -13.06
CA PRO A 24 -6.53 -7.29 -12.48
C PRO A 24 -7.19 -8.14 -11.38
N GLY A 25 -7.48 -7.52 -10.24
CA GLY A 25 -8.02 -8.19 -9.05
C GLY A 25 -6.97 -8.85 -8.14
N GLU A 26 -5.73 -8.99 -8.59
CA GLU A 26 -4.63 -9.42 -7.73
C GLU A 26 -4.37 -8.37 -6.64
N ARG A 27 -3.97 -8.82 -5.45
CA ARG A 27 -3.77 -7.97 -4.28
C ARG A 27 -2.40 -8.16 -3.66
N ILE A 28 -1.85 -7.09 -3.10
CA ILE A 28 -0.64 -7.12 -2.28
C ILE A 28 -0.87 -6.32 -1.00
N ALA A 29 -0.32 -6.80 0.13
CA ALA A 29 -0.19 -5.98 1.33
C ALA A 29 1.07 -5.14 1.19
N TYR A 30 0.93 -3.81 1.19
CA TYR A 30 2.08 -2.90 1.10
C TYR A 30 2.55 -2.43 2.49
N HIS A 31 1.69 -2.53 3.50
CA HIS A 31 2.03 -2.25 4.90
C HIS A 31 1.18 -3.09 5.85
N GLU A 32 1.76 -3.56 6.95
CA GLU A 32 1.03 -4.14 8.07
C GLU A 32 1.39 -3.41 9.35
N GLY A 33 0.39 -2.84 10.03
CA GLY A 33 0.59 -2.00 11.21
C GLY A 33 -0.50 -0.94 11.31
N HIS A 34 -0.17 0.22 11.89
CA HIS A 34 -1.04 1.38 11.94
C HIS A 34 -0.46 2.48 11.06
N LEU A 35 -0.76 2.46 9.76
CA LEU A 35 -0.10 3.29 8.74
C LEU A 35 0.02 4.78 9.10
N GLY A 36 -1.05 5.36 9.66
CA GLY A 36 -1.05 6.77 10.08
C GLY A 36 -0.07 7.09 11.21
N CYS A 37 0.11 6.17 12.16
CA CYS A 37 1.04 6.30 13.27
C CYS A 37 2.45 5.98 12.80
N ASP A 38 2.61 4.90 12.04
CA ASP A 38 3.91 4.37 11.62
C ASP A 38 4.68 5.34 10.72
N ARG A 39 3.98 6.16 9.92
CA ARG A 39 4.59 7.18 9.06
C ARG A 39 4.85 8.53 9.75
N ALA A 40 4.30 8.75 10.95
CA ALA A 40 4.32 10.06 11.58
C ALA A 40 5.60 10.31 12.39
N PHE A 41 6.36 11.36 12.03
CA PHE A 41 7.67 11.70 12.61
C PHE A 41 7.70 11.81 14.15
N ARG A 42 6.63 12.32 14.78
CA ARG A 42 6.57 12.53 16.25
C ARG A 42 5.89 11.41 17.03
N ILE A 43 5.25 10.46 16.34
CA ILE A 43 4.40 9.43 16.95
C ILE A 43 5.01 8.03 16.76
N SER A 44 5.64 7.81 15.61
CA SER A 44 6.22 6.52 15.25
C SER A 44 7.50 6.25 16.04
N HIS A 45 7.59 5.04 16.60
CA HIS A 45 8.83 4.53 17.20
C HIS A 45 9.77 3.91 16.16
N LEU A 46 9.41 3.89 14.88
CA LEU A 46 10.23 3.32 13.82
C LEU A 46 11.40 4.23 13.46
N PRO A 47 12.56 3.69 13.04
CA PRO A 47 13.68 4.49 12.55
C PRO A 47 13.29 5.36 11.35
N GLU A 48 13.89 6.55 11.23
CA GLU A 48 13.59 7.50 10.15
C GLU A 48 13.63 6.88 8.74
N PRO A 49 14.62 6.04 8.37
CA PRO A 49 14.62 5.41 7.04
C PRO A 49 13.40 4.53 6.78
N VAL A 50 12.91 3.82 7.80
CA VAL A 50 11.73 2.97 7.71
C VAL A 50 10.47 3.83 7.57
N ARG A 51 10.36 4.90 8.36
CA ARG A 51 9.23 5.85 8.25
C ARG A 51 9.16 6.51 6.89
N ALA A 52 10.32 6.91 6.35
CA ALA A 52 10.43 7.51 5.04
C ALA A 52 9.96 6.54 3.95
N GLU A 53 10.31 5.26 4.06
CA GLU A 53 9.85 4.23 3.12
C GLU A 53 8.34 3.97 3.20
N ILE A 54 7.80 3.85 4.42
CA ILE A 54 6.35 3.73 4.64
C ILE A 54 5.62 4.92 4.03
N ASN A 55 6.15 6.14 4.23
CA ASN A 55 5.54 7.33 3.66
C ASN A 55 5.60 7.32 2.12
N ARG A 56 6.73 6.93 1.52
CA ARG A 56 6.86 6.80 0.05
C ARG A 56 5.84 5.84 -0.53
N VAL A 57 5.78 4.60 -0.03
CA VAL A 57 4.84 3.60 -0.57
C VAL A 57 3.37 4.01 -0.32
N ALA A 58 3.06 4.67 0.80
CA ALA A 58 1.72 5.15 1.08
C ALA A 58 1.26 6.29 0.15
N VAL A 59 2.15 7.24 -0.15
CA VAL A 59 1.88 8.31 -1.12
C VAL A 59 1.70 7.71 -2.52
N CYS A 60 2.62 6.84 -2.94
CA CYS A 60 2.54 6.14 -4.22
C CYS A 60 1.21 5.37 -4.38
N ALA A 61 0.81 4.60 -3.37
CA ALA A 61 -0.46 3.86 -3.38
C ALA A 61 -1.68 4.79 -3.51
N MET A 62 -1.67 5.94 -2.83
CA MET A 62 -2.74 6.94 -2.91
C MET A 62 -2.82 7.58 -4.30
N ASP A 63 -1.68 7.96 -4.88
CA ASP A 63 -1.63 8.56 -6.21
C ASP A 63 -2.12 7.58 -7.28
N LEU A 64 -1.70 6.32 -7.21
CA LEU A 64 -2.17 5.27 -8.11
C LEU A 64 -3.66 4.98 -7.96
N ALA A 65 -4.19 5.07 -6.73
CA ALA A 65 -5.63 4.97 -6.50
C ALA A 65 -6.39 6.15 -7.11
N GLY A 66 -5.86 7.37 -6.99
CA GLY A 66 -6.39 8.57 -7.65
C GLY A 66 -6.41 8.47 -9.17
N GLN A 67 -5.47 7.73 -9.75
CA GLN A 67 -5.40 7.41 -11.19
C GLN A 67 -6.27 6.19 -11.59
N GLY A 68 -6.95 5.55 -10.65
CA GLY A 68 -7.74 4.33 -10.90
C GLY A 68 -6.90 3.11 -11.28
N ARG A 69 -5.60 3.09 -10.96
CA ARG A 69 -4.68 1.97 -11.24
C ARG A 69 -4.77 0.86 -10.19
N VAL A 70 -5.15 1.23 -8.97
CA VAL A 70 -5.42 0.31 -7.85
C VAL A 70 -6.66 0.73 -7.09
N VAL A 71 -7.28 -0.22 -6.39
CA VAL A 71 -8.26 0.03 -5.33
C VAL A 71 -7.57 -0.26 -3.99
N LEU A 72 -7.71 0.65 -3.04
CA LEU A 72 -7.14 0.48 -1.70
C LEU A 72 -8.16 -0.15 -0.76
N ALA A 73 -7.70 -1.08 0.07
CA ALA A 73 -8.50 -1.72 1.09
C ALA A 73 -7.70 -1.90 2.39
N GLN A 74 -8.40 -2.07 3.49
CA GLN A 74 -7.81 -2.35 4.80
C GLN A 74 -8.44 -3.62 5.35
N ARG A 75 -7.63 -4.49 5.94
CA ARG A 75 -8.09 -5.71 6.60
C ARG A 75 -7.50 -5.80 7.99
N ARG A 76 -8.34 -5.91 9.01
CA ARG A 76 -7.88 -6.22 10.37
C ARG A 76 -7.35 -7.66 10.40
N VAL A 77 -6.10 -7.84 10.81
CA VAL A 77 -5.40 -9.14 10.89
C VAL A 77 -5.01 -9.52 12.32
N GLY A 78 -5.27 -8.63 13.29
CA GLY A 78 -5.07 -8.88 14.71
C GLY A 78 -5.64 -7.72 15.54
N GLU A 79 -5.47 -7.80 16.86
CA GLU A 79 -6.03 -6.82 17.80
C GLU A 79 -5.58 -5.38 17.49
N ASP A 80 -4.31 -5.21 17.12
CA ASP A 80 -3.73 -3.91 16.75
C ASP A 80 -3.01 -3.93 15.40
N ARG A 81 -3.41 -4.85 14.50
CA ARG A 81 -2.75 -5.02 13.21
C ARG A 81 -3.74 -4.89 12.07
N VAL A 82 -3.48 -3.92 11.19
CA VAL A 82 -4.23 -3.69 9.96
C VAL A 82 -3.28 -3.92 8.78
N ALA A 83 -3.69 -4.80 7.87
CA ALA A 83 -3.04 -4.95 6.59
C ALA A 83 -3.64 -3.93 5.62
N TYR A 84 -2.78 -3.10 5.05
CA TYR A 84 -3.11 -2.15 4.01
C TYR A 84 -2.84 -2.80 2.66
N LEU A 85 -3.90 -2.97 1.89
CA LEU A 85 -3.92 -3.72 0.66
C LEU A 85 -4.08 -2.79 -0.53
N ALA A 86 -3.33 -3.05 -1.59
CA ALA A 86 -3.62 -2.54 -2.92
C ALA A 86 -4.14 -3.68 -3.78
N ILE A 87 -5.21 -3.43 -4.53
CA ILE A 87 -5.83 -4.39 -5.45
C ILE A 87 -5.68 -3.81 -6.85
N LYS A 88 -5.07 -4.54 -7.79
CA LYS A 88 -4.88 -4.09 -9.16
C LYS A 88 -6.23 -3.83 -9.83
N ALA A 89 -6.43 -2.64 -10.37
CA ALA A 89 -7.67 -2.29 -11.06
C ALA A 89 -7.75 -2.94 -12.45
N THR A 90 -8.97 -3.22 -12.89
CA THR A 90 -9.25 -3.61 -14.28
C THR A 90 -9.10 -2.40 -15.19
N PRO A 91 -8.38 -2.51 -16.33
CA PRO A 91 -8.33 -1.45 -17.31
C PRO A 91 -9.77 -1.07 -17.74
N PRO A 92 -10.05 0.22 -17.99
CA PRO A 92 -11.34 0.60 -18.54
C PRO A 92 -11.61 -0.20 -19.81
N LYS A 93 -12.78 -0.85 -19.90
CA LYS A 93 -13.19 -1.53 -21.11
C LYS A 93 -13.22 -0.49 -22.22
N ALA A 94 -12.40 -0.66 -23.27
CA ALA A 94 -12.45 0.22 -24.43
C ALA A 94 -13.90 0.30 -24.90
N LYS A 95 -14.50 1.49 -24.86
CA LYS A 95 -15.84 1.68 -25.42
C LYS A 95 -15.71 1.37 -26.90
N GLY A 96 -16.30 0.25 -27.34
CA GLY A 96 -16.36 -0.10 -28.76
C GLY A 96 -16.89 1.11 -29.52
N GLY A 97 -16.08 1.63 -30.44
CA GLY A 97 -16.51 2.69 -31.35
C GLY A 97 -17.79 2.22 -32.03
N ARG A 98 -18.86 3.01 -31.91
CA ARG A 98 -20.01 2.85 -32.79
C ARG A 98 -19.51 3.15 -34.19
N ALA A 99 -19.45 2.11 -35.02
CA ALA A 99 -19.48 2.24 -36.47
C ALA A 99 -20.84 2.82 -36.90
#